data_AF-J9RST9-F1
#
_entry.id   AF-J9RST9-F1
#
_cell.length_a   1.000
_cell.length_b   1.000
_cell.length_c   1.000
_cell.angle_alpha   90.00
_cell.angle_beta   90.00
_cell.angle_gamma   90.00
#
_symmetry.space_group_name_H-M   'P 1'
#
loop_
_entity.id
_entity.type
_entity.pdbx_description
1 polymer ?
#
loop_
_entity_poly.entity_id
_entity_poly.type
_entity_poly.pdbx_seq_one_letter_code
_entity_poly.pdbx_strand_id
1 'polypeptide(L)'
;MITTSRILDTAPRSRLYGHTGDYHRARPGHSHHPDIVVSGIQEEDSRRVPGDTLAEWDVWFAPATAATPGRPVGDVLARRNVRRSRHSRTATVDDDSHPVILLATDVHRSFAEEIWQRVILAAERGGTLSDVLIEADSARR
;
A
#
# COMPACT_ATOMS: atom_id res chain seq x y z
N MET A 1 14.77 -31.46 17.03
CA MET A 1 15.62 -31.09 15.89
C MET A 1 14.82 -30.11 15.05
N ILE A 2 15.21 -28.83 15.03
CA ILE A 2 14.47 -27.75 14.39
C ILE A 2 14.75 -27.83 12.89
N THR A 3 13.72 -28.13 12.11
CA THR A 3 13.80 -28.19 10.65
C THR A 3 13.98 -26.77 10.12
N THR A 4 15.20 -26.48 9.71
CA THR A 4 15.66 -25.21 9.18
C THR A 4 14.93 -24.83 7.88
N SER A 5 14.31 -23.66 7.92
CA SER A 5 14.23 -22.65 6.87
C SER A 5 14.34 -23.15 5.43
N ARG A 6 13.19 -23.50 4.84
CA ARG A 6 13.01 -23.28 3.40
C ARG A 6 12.87 -21.78 3.16
N ILE A 7 14.01 -21.17 2.88
CA ILE A 7 14.12 -19.91 2.16
C ILE A 7 13.28 -20.11 0.89
N LEU A 8 12.11 -19.47 0.83
CA LEU A 8 11.29 -19.42 -0.37
C LEU A 8 11.85 -18.30 -1.26
N ASP A 9 12.40 -18.73 -2.40
CA ASP A 9 12.79 -17.95 -3.58
C ASP A 9 11.92 -16.69 -3.79
N THR A 10 12.46 -15.50 -3.50
CA THR A 10 13.11 -14.56 -4.46
C THR A 10 12.22 -13.96 -5.55
N ALA A 11 10.94 -13.71 -5.26
CA ALA A 11 10.22 -12.60 -5.87
C ALA A 11 9.69 -11.68 -4.75
N PRO A 12 9.69 -10.35 -4.92
CA PRO A 12 9.00 -9.48 -3.97
C PRO A 12 7.55 -9.97 -3.89
N ARG A 13 7.08 -10.24 -2.67
CA ARG A 13 5.71 -10.70 -2.49
C ARG A 13 4.77 -9.63 -3.05
N SER A 14 5.08 -8.35 -2.83
CA SER A 14 4.37 -7.20 -3.43
C SER A 14 4.62 -7.01 -4.92
N ARG A 15 3.64 -6.37 -5.56
CA ARG A 15 3.80 -5.85 -6.92
C ARG A 15 4.03 -4.34 -6.86
N LEU A 16 5.22 -3.91 -7.29
CA LEU A 16 5.58 -2.51 -7.46
C LEU A 16 5.15 -2.03 -8.84
N TYR A 17 4.43 -0.92 -8.88
CA TYR A 17 4.09 -0.16 -10.07
C TYR A 17 4.82 1.18 -10.00
N GLY A 18 5.47 1.59 -11.10
CA GLY A 18 6.20 2.86 -11.14
C GLY A 18 5.28 4.08 -11.05
N HIS A 19 4.04 3.93 -11.51
CA HIS A 19 3.03 4.99 -11.57
C HIS A 19 1.65 4.46 -11.19
N THR A 20 0.79 5.34 -10.66
CA THR A 20 -0.62 5.05 -10.39
C THR A 20 -1.36 4.56 -11.65
N GLY A 21 -1.05 5.14 -12.81
CA GLY A 21 -1.62 4.71 -14.09
C GLY A 21 -1.27 3.27 -14.49
N ASP A 22 -0.08 2.77 -14.13
CA ASP A 22 0.32 1.39 -14.40
C ASP A 22 -0.45 0.41 -13.52
N TYR A 23 -0.70 0.79 -12.26
CA TYR A 23 -1.60 0.04 -11.37
C TYR A 23 -3.02 -0.02 -11.97
N HIS A 24 -3.60 1.11 -12.37
CA HIS A 24 -4.94 1.13 -12.97
C HIS A 24 -5.04 0.32 -14.25
N ARG A 25 -4.00 0.31 -15.09
CA ARG A 25 -3.95 -0.54 -16.29
C ARG A 25 -3.93 -2.03 -15.94
N ALA A 26 -3.22 -2.42 -14.88
CA ALA A 26 -3.16 -3.80 -14.42
C ALA A 26 -4.42 -4.23 -13.63
N ARG A 27 -5.12 -3.30 -13.00
CA ARG A 27 -6.29 -3.52 -12.15
C ARG A 27 -7.46 -2.59 -12.56
N PRO A 28 -7.99 -2.69 -13.80
CA PRO A 28 -9.00 -1.75 -14.32
C PRO A 28 -10.28 -1.70 -13.47
N GLY A 29 -10.64 -2.81 -12.84
CA GLY A 29 -11.77 -2.91 -11.91
C GLY A 29 -11.54 -2.29 -10.54
N HIS A 30 -10.37 -1.74 -10.22
CA HIS A 30 -10.02 -1.20 -8.90
C HIS A 30 -9.53 0.25 -8.99
N SER A 31 -10.16 1.02 -9.89
CA SER A 31 -9.76 2.39 -10.23
C SER A 31 -10.70 3.48 -9.67
N HIS A 32 -11.60 3.12 -8.75
CA HIS A 32 -12.42 4.10 -8.04
C HIS A 32 -11.60 4.90 -7.02
N HIS A 33 -12.19 6.02 -6.56
CA HIS A 33 -11.60 6.85 -5.53
C HIS A 33 -11.27 5.99 -4.30
N PRO A 34 -9.99 5.95 -3.87
CA PRO A 34 -9.57 5.09 -2.78
C PRO A 34 -10.01 5.66 -1.42
N ASP A 35 -10.30 4.76 -0.48
CA ASP A 35 -10.45 5.10 0.92
C ASP A 35 -9.07 5.14 1.60
N ILE A 36 -8.82 6.16 2.42
CA ILE A 36 -7.58 6.23 3.20
C ILE A 36 -7.67 5.25 4.39
N VAL A 37 -6.69 4.35 4.50
CA VAL A 37 -6.50 3.46 5.65
C VAL A 37 -5.53 4.11 6.63
N VAL A 38 -4.37 4.53 6.12
CA VAL A 38 -3.33 5.24 6.86
C VAL A 38 -2.77 6.34 5.98
N SER A 39 -2.38 7.47 6.56
CA SER A 39 -1.75 8.55 5.82
C SER A 39 -0.51 9.08 6.52
N GLY A 40 0.42 9.62 5.73
CA GLY A 40 1.58 10.37 6.24
C GLY A 40 2.67 9.50 6.87
N ILE A 41 2.87 8.28 6.38
CA ILE A 41 3.99 7.44 6.81
C ILE A 41 5.27 8.04 6.23
N GLN A 42 6.09 8.67 7.07
CA GLN A 42 7.28 9.38 6.61
C GLN A 42 8.34 8.41 6.11
N GLU A 43 8.86 8.63 4.90
CA GLU A 43 10.01 7.88 4.37
C GLU A 43 11.30 8.28 5.13
N GLU A 44 11.38 9.55 5.52
CA GLU A 44 12.54 10.14 6.18
C GLU A 44 12.12 11.01 7.38
N ASP A 45 13.01 11.17 8.36
CA ASP A 45 12.80 12.11 9.47
C ASP A 45 12.71 13.53 8.93
N SER A 46 11.56 14.19 9.14
CA SER A 46 11.30 15.54 8.65
C SER A 46 12.30 16.60 9.15
N ARG A 47 13.05 16.32 10.21
CA ARG A 47 14.12 17.20 10.72
C ARG A 47 15.42 17.08 9.92
N ARG A 48 15.58 16.00 9.15
CA ARG A 48 16.78 15.68 8.35
C ARG A 48 16.62 16.03 6.88
N VAL A 49 15.40 16.28 6.40
CA VAL A 49 15.13 16.66 5.02
C VAL A 49 15.16 18.18 4.87
N PRO A 50 16.13 18.76 4.13
CA PRO A 50 16.14 20.18 3.85
C PRO A 50 15.04 20.54 2.83
N GLY A 51 14.32 21.63 3.09
CA GLY A 51 13.29 22.17 2.19
C GLY A 51 11.86 22.01 2.71
N ASP A 52 10.91 22.30 1.82
CA ASP A 52 9.48 22.36 2.14
C ASP A 52 8.72 21.14 1.68
N THR A 53 9.38 20.09 1.21
CA THR A 53 8.76 18.86 0.70
C THR A 53 9.23 17.65 1.49
N LEU A 54 8.31 16.76 1.81
CA LEU A 54 8.58 15.50 2.49
C LEU A 54 7.97 14.34 1.71
N ALA A 55 8.76 13.31 1.47
CA ALA A 55 8.27 12.05 0.91
C ALA A 55 7.54 11.26 2.01
N GLU A 56 6.32 10.86 1.71
CA GLU A 56 5.45 10.09 2.58
C GLU A 56 4.83 8.93 1.80
N TRP A 57 4.36 7.92 2.52
CA TRP A 57 3.52 6.86 2.01
C TRP A 57 2.14 6.97 2.65
N ASP A 58 1.11 6.79 1.83
CA ASP A 58 -0.26 6.56 2.31
C ASP A 58 -0.66 5.13 1.97
N VAL A 59 -1.42 4.50 2.86
CA VAL A 59 -2.02 3.18 2.62
C VAL A 59 -3.50 3.39 2.32
N TRP A 60 -3.90 2.91 1.16
CA TRP A 60 -5.20 3.12 0.56
C TRP A 60 -5.91 1.80 0.32
N PHE A 61 -7.24 1.84 0.42
CA PHE A 61 -8.12 0.78 -0.03
C PHE A 61 -8.80 1.23 -1.33
N ALA A 62 -8.50 0.59 -2.44
CA ALA A 62 -9.09 0.86 -3.74
C ALA A 62 -10.28 -0.09 -3.98
N PRO A 63 -11.54 0.38 -3.82
CA PRO A 63 -12.70 -0.49 -3.95
C PRO A 63 -12.88 -0.98 -5.39
N ALA A 64 -13.35 -2.22 -5.53
CA ALA A 64 -13.76 -2.78 -6.80
C ALA A 64 -14.96 -2.01 -7.38
N THR A 65 -14.92 -1.69 -8.67
CA THR A 65 -15.98 -1.02 -9.44
C THR A 65 -17.28 -1.82 -9.44
N ALA A 66 -17.18 -3.15 -9.46
CA ALA A 66 -18.30 -4.08 -9.41
C ALA A 66 -18.51 -4.66 -8.00
N ALA A 67 -18.29 -3.88 -6.95
CA ALA A 67 -18.50 -4.34 -5.58
C ALA A 67 -19.98 -4.73 -5.37
N THR A 68 -20.20 -5.94 -4.85
CA THR A 68 -21.54 -6.38 -4.45
C THR A 68 -22.01 -5.54 -3.25
N PRO A 69 -23.23 -4.96 -3.28
CA PRO A 69 -23.76 -4.22 -2.13
C PRO A 69 -23.68 -5.05 -0.84
N GLY A 70 -23.05 -4.49 0.19
CA GLY A 70 -22.86 -5.17 1.49
C GLY A 70 -21.59 -6.02 1.62
N ARG A 71 -20.78 -6.18 0.57
CA ARG A 71 -19.47 -6.84 0.64
C ARG A 71 -18.43 -6.06 -0.17
N PRO A 72 -18.01 -4.86 0.28
CA PRO A 72 -17.00 -4.07 -0.42
C PRO A 72 -15.67 -4.82 -0.43
N VAL A 73 -15.29 -5.27 -1.61
CA VAL A 73 -14.01 -5.90 -1.91
C VAL A 73 -13.14 -4.91 -2.66
N GLY A 74 -11.83 -4.94 -2.44
CA GLY A 74 -10.89 -4.05 -3.11
C GLY A 74 -9.44 -4.39 -2.82
N ASP A 75 -8.56 -3.58 -3.37
CA ASP A 75 -7.12 -3.72 -3.21
C ASP A 75 -6.62 -2.85 -2.06
N VAL A 76 -5.60 -3.31 -1.35
CA VAL A 76 -4.84 -2.47 -0.42
C VAL A 76 -3.51 -2.14 -1.06
N LEU A 77 -3.19 -0.87 -1.16
CA LEU A 77 -1.97 -0.38 -1.80
C LEU A 77 -1.30 0.70 -0.95
N ALA A 78 0.02 0.73 -0.97
CA ALA A 78 0.79 1.87 -0.48
C ALA A 78 1.15 2.76 -1.67
N ARG A 79 0.76 4.02 -1.63
CA ARG A 79 1.12 5.02 -2.62
C ARG A 79 2.13 5.98 -2.02
N ARG A 80 3.23 6.20 -2.74
CA ARG A 80 4.19 7.24 -2.38
C ARG A 80 3.65 8.59 -2.80
N ASN A 81 3.83 9.60 -1.97
CA ASN A 81 3.40 10.97 -2.20
C ASN A 81 4.50 11.92 -1.71
N VAL A 82 4.55 13.12 -2.29
CA VAL A 82 5.41 14.20 -1.79
C VAL A 82 4.52 15.31 -1.29
N ARG A 83 4.55 15.61 0.01
CA ARG A 83 3.70 16.64 0.63
C ARG A 83 4.51 17.84 1.11
N ARG A 84 3.89 19.02 1.11
CA ARG A 84 4.56 20.22 1.64
C ARG A 84 4.59 20.22 3.17
N SER A 85 5.80 20.29 3.75
CA SER A 85 6.06 20.06 5.17
C SER A 85 5.73 21.26 6.07
N ARG A 86 5.89 22.51 5.59
CA ARG A 86 5.92 23.68 6.48
C ARG A 86 4.58 24.34 6.79
N HIS A 87 3.61 24.37 5.87
CA HIS A 87 2.41 25.22 6.06
C HIS A 87 1.06 24.59 5.76
N SER A 88 1.02 23.42 5.09
CA SER A 88 -0.23 22.68 4.91
C SER A 88 0.14 21.27 4.46
N ARG A 89 0.04 20.28 5.35
CA ARG A 89 0.26 18.84 5.08
C ARG A 89 -0.75 18.24 4.08
N THR A 90 -1.51 19.06 3.36
CA THR A 90 -2.64 18.63 2.54
C THR A 90 -2.38 18.68 1.04
N ALA A 91 -1.30 19.31 0.57
CA ALA A 91 -1.00 19.43 -0.86
C ALA A 91 0.04 18.37 -1.29
N THR A 92 -0.43 17.34 -2.00
CA THR A 92 0.42 16.40 -2.73
C THR A 92 1.01 17.07 -3.97
N VAL A 93 2.32 16.92 -4.18
CA VAL A 93 3.05 17.39 -5.36
C VAL A 93 3.13 16.23 -6.35
N ASP A 94 2.54 16.42 -7.53
CA ASP A 94 2.60 15.51 -8.67
C ASP A 94 2.12 14.09 -8.35
N ASP A 95 0.81 13.94 -8.16
CA ASP A 95 0.16 12.73 -7.64
C ASP A 95 0.50 11.47 -8.47
N ASP A 96 0.50 11.54 -9.80
CA ASP A 96 0.58 10.36 -10.68
C ASP A 96 2.00 9.84 -10.97
N SER A 97 3.03 10.63 -10.63
CA SER A 97 4.43 10.29 -10.93
C SER A 97 5.08 9.35 -9.92
N HIS A 98 4.38 9.00 -8.85
CA HIS A 98 4.96 8.26 -7.73
C HIS A 98 4.63 6.76 -7.74
N PRO A 99 5.53 5.92 -7.18
CA PRO A 99 5.33 4.49 -7.15
C PRO A 99 4.15 4.07 -6.27
N VAL A 100 3.52 2.96 -6.68
CA VAL A 100 2.46 2.27 -5.95
C VAL A 100 2.89 0.84 -5.66
N ILE A 101 2.77 0.41 -4.41
CA ILE A 101 3.05 -0.95 -3.96
C ILE A 101 1.72 -1.62 -3.64
N LEU A 102 1.40 -2.72 -4.32
CA LEU A 102 0.23 -3.52 -4.02
C LEU A 102 0.50 -4.43 -2.81
N LEU A 103 -0.25 -4.20 -1.72
CA LEU A 103 -0.09 -4.87 -0.43
C LEU A 103 -1.08 -6.02 -0.24
N ALA A 104 -2.28 -5.91 -0.83
CA ALA A 104 -3.25 -7.01 -0.88
C ALA A 104 -4.22 -6.83 -2.05
N THR A 105 -4.76 -7.93 -2.52
CA THR A 105 -5.73 -7.96 -3.63
C THR A 105 -7.06 -8.53 -3.20
N ASP A 106 -8.15 -7.93 -3.69
CA ASP A 106 -9.51 -8.49 -3.59
C ASP A 106 -9.91 -8.86 -2.14
N VAL A 107 -9.52 -8.02 -1.18
CA VAL A 107 -9.83 -8.18 0.25
C VAL A 107 -11.09 -7.41 0.63
N HIS A 108 -11.80 -7.90 1.65
CA HIS A 108 -12.88 -7.11 2.24
C HIS A 108 -12.33 -5.87 2.94
N ARG A 109 -13.03 -4.73 2.84
CA ARG A 109 -12.64 -3.46 3.46
C ARG A 109 -12.26 -3.59 4.94
N SER A 110 -12.97 -4.42 5.70
CA SER A 110 -12.70 -4.64 7.14
C SER A 110 -11.32 -5.22 7.43
N PHE A 111 -10.66 -5.85 6.46
CA PHE A 111 -9.31 -6.39 6.62
C PHE A 111 -8.20 -5.38 6.30
N ALA A 112 -8.53 -4.19 5.79
CA ALA A 112 -7.53 -3.20 5.39
C ALA A 112 -6.63 -2.77 6.56
N GLU A 113 -7.20 -2.58 7.75
CA GLU A 113 -6.45 -2.27 8.97
C GLU A 113 -5.58 -3.44 9.43
N GLU A 114 -6.08 -4.68 9.34
CA GLU A 114 -5.31 -5.88 9.68
C GLU A 114 -4.11 -6.06 8.75
N ILE A 115 -4.29 -5.79 7.46
CA ILE A 115 -3.22 -5.81 6.46
C ILE A 115 -2.15 -4.80 6.82
N TRP A 116 -2.54 -3.58 7.21
CA TRP A 116 -1.60 -2.58 7.70
C TRP A 116 -0.85 -3.03 8.97
N GLN A 117 -1.52 -3.66 9.93
CA GLN A 117 -0.85 -4.21 11.12
C GLN A 117 0.19 -5.28 10.75
N ARG A 118 -0.11 -6.14 9.77
CA ARG A 118 0.84 -7.13 9.26
C ARG A 118 2.04 -6.48 8.57
N VAL A 119 1.83 -5.35 7.88
CA VAL A 119 2.92 -4.54 7.31
C VAL A 119 3.84 -4.02 8.40
N ILE A 120 3.30 -3.44 9.47
CA ILE A 120 4.10 -2.96 10.62
C ILE A 120 4.91 -4.11 11.23
N LEU A 121 4.27 -5.25 11.49
CA LEU A 121 4.95 -6.41 12.06
C LEU A 121 6.06 -6.95 11.16
N ALA A 122 5.89 -6.87 9.83
CA ALA A 122 6.95 -7.21 8.89
C ALA A 122 8.12 -6.19 8.97
N ALA A 123 7.80 -4.90 9.08
CA ALA A 123 8.80 -3.84 9.23
C ALA A 123 9.60 -3.96 10.55
N GLU A 124 8.94 -4.30 11.66
CA GLU A 124 9.60 -4.58 12.94
C GLU A 124 10.59 -5.74 12.87
N ARG A 125 10.39 -6.67 11.92
CA ARG A 125 11.29 -7.80 11.65
C ARG A 125 12.38 -7.46 10.63
N GLY A 126 12.51 -6.20 10.23
CA GLY A 126 13.48 -5.72 9.26
C GLY A 126 13.01 -5.79 7.80
N GLY A 127 11.71 -6.00 7.56
CA GLY A 127 11.12 -5.94 6.22
C GLY A 127 10.82 -4.51 5.76
N THR A 128 10.46 -4.38 4.49
CA THR A 128 10.07 -3.14 3.80
C THR A 128 8.61 -3.24 3.32
N LEU A 129 8.01 -2.10 2.91
CA LEU A 129 6.66 -2.10 2.32
C LEU A 129 6.56 -3.04 1.12
N SER A 130 7.62 -3.13 0.30
CA SER A 130 7.68 -4.02 -0.86
C SER A 130 7.76 -5.51 -0.52
N ASP A 131 8.01 -5.87 0.74
CA ASP A 131 8.06 -7.28 1.15
C ASP A 131 6.67 -7.86 1.44
N VAL A 132 5.62 -7.04 1.40
CA VAL A 132 4.28 -7.41 1.82
C VAL A 132 3.33 -7.50 0.63
N LEU A 133 2.93 -8.72 0.29
CA LEU A 133 1.67 -8.99 -0.41
C LEU A 133 0.92 -10.06 0.32
N ILE A 134 -0.37 -9.80 0.52
CA ILE A 134 -1.33 -10.76 1.01
C ILE A 134 -2.30 -11.00 -0.14
N GLU A 135 -2.07 -12.10 -0.86
CA GLU A 135 -3.07 -12.62 -1.76
C GLU A 135 -4.21 -13.17 -0.89
N ALA A 136 -5.39 -12.57 -0.99
CA ALA A 136 -6.58 -13.20 -0.49
C ALA A 136 -6.84 -14.41 -1.39
N ASP A 137 -6.34 -15.58 -0.96
CA ASP A 137 -6.85 -16.81 -1.51
C ASP A 137 -8.37 -16.80 -1.29
N SER A 138 -9.11 -17.21 -2.30
CA SER A 138 -10.56 -17.18 -2.33
C SER A 138 -11.14 -18.19 -1.34
N ALA A 139 -10.88 -18.05 -0.05
CA ALA A 139 -11.61 -18.76 1.00
C ALA A 139 -12.99 -18.08 1.08
N ARG A 140 -14.13 -18.66 0.69
CA ARG A 140 -14.54 -20.07 0.61
C ARG A 140 -13.78 -20.96 1.58
N ARG A 141 -13.81 -20.57 2.85
CA ARG A 141 -14.32 -21.41 3.94
C ARG A 141 -14.98 -20.51 4.97
#